data_AF-A0A9D8YWD4-F1
#
_entry.id   AF-A0A9D8YWD4-F1
#
_cell.length_a   1.000
_cell.length_b   1.000
_cell.length_c   1.000
_cell.angle_alpha   90.00
_cell.angle_beta   90.00
_cell.angle_gamma   90.00
#
_symmetry.space_group_name_H-M   'P 1'
#
loop_
_entity.id
_entity.type
_entity.pdbx_description
1 polymer ?
#
loop_
_entity_poly.entity_id
_entity_poly.type
_entity_poly.pdbx_seq_one_letter_code
_entity_poly.pdbx_strand_id
1 'polypeptide(L)'
;MLITTDQQRYDTIGALGFPHMSTPNLDRQVERGAAYTQCYTDGASYVVARAAMFTGMLPQNTGVSSFNQWACHRTWVHDLKRTGSGHKVWPLMPEDGGCLHHRTKSAPDTWFVPKRIPSLSAEGPT
;
A
#
# COMPACT_ATOMS: atom_id res chain seq x y z
N MET A 1 3.91 -9.67 -5.19
CA MET A 1 3.48 -8.29 -5.50
C MET A 1 2.39 -7.92 -4.52
N LEU A 2 2.44 -6.74 -3.90
CA LEU A 2 1.42 -6.24 -2.99
C LEU A 2 0.79 -4.98 -3.60
N ILE A 3 -0.54 -4.96 -3.67
CA ILE A 3 -1.33 -3.79 -4.11
C ILE A 3 -2.27 -3.45 -2.96
N THR A 4 -2.30 -2.19 -2.56
CA THR A 4 -3.23 -1.67 -1.54
C THR A 4 -3.85 -0.39 -2.07
N THR A 5 -5.11 -0.17 -1.72
CA THR A 5 -5.88 1.03 -2.01
C THR A 5 -6.04 1.86 -0.73
N ASP A 6 -6.26 3.16 -0.89
CA ASP A 6 -6.66 4.02 0.24
C ASP A 6 -8.19 4.14 0.28
N GLN A 7 -8.77 4.03 1.47
CA GLN A 7 -10.21 4.16 1.75
C GLN A 7 -11.16 3.33 0.85
N GLN A 8 -10.78 2.12 0.45
CA GLN A 8 -11.67 1.25 -0.31
C GLN A 8 -12.81 0.71 0.58
N ARG A 9 -14.05 0.87 0.13
CA ARG A 9 -15.24 0.35 0.80
C ARG A 9 -15.44 -1.13 0.47
N TYR A 10 -16.17 -1.86 1.32
CA TYR A 10 -16.35 -3.31 1.18
C TYR A 10 -17.15 -3.72 -0.07
N ASP A 11 -18.03 -2.85 -0.58
CA ASP A 11 -18.99 -3.12 -1.66
C ASP A 11 -18.50 -2.68 -3.05
N THR A 12 -17.18 -2.58 -3.25
CA THR A 12 -16.60 -1.98 -4.45
C THR A 12 -16.01 -2.97 -5.47
N ILE A 13 -16.29 -4.27 -5.35
CA ILE A 13 -15.77 -5.29 -6.28
C ILE A 13 -16.93 -6.12 -6.85
N GLY A 14 -17.10 -6.08 -8.18
CA GLY A 14 -18.19 -6.76 -8.89
C GLY A 14 -18.26 -8.25 -8.60
N ALA A 15 -17.12 -8.95 -8.73
CA ALA A 15 -17.03 -10.39 -8.48
C ALA A 15 -17.34 -10.83 -7.03
N LEU A 16 -17.39 -9.90 -6.07
CA LEU A 16 -17.78 -10.19 -4.68
C LEU A 16 -19.28 -10.00 -4.42
N GLY A 17 -20.11 -9.94 -5.47
CA GLY A 17 -21.56 -9.88 -5.38
C GLY A 17 -22.15 -8.47 -5.47
N PHE A 18 -21.39 -7.49 -5.97
CA PHE A 18 -21.81 -6.10 -6.10
C PHE A 18 -22.00 -5.71 -7.58
N PRO A 19 -23.14 -6.08 -8.22
CA PRO A 19 -23.32 -5.98 -9.68
C PRO A 19 -23.33 -4.54 -10.22
N HIS A 20 -23.43 -3.53 -9.34
CA HIS A 20 -23.35 -2.12 -9.72
C HIS A 20 -21.89 -1.64 -9.94
N MET A 21 -20.90 -2.48 -9.62
CA MET A 21 -19.48 -2.18 -9.81
C MET A 21 -18.93 -2.79 -11.10
N SER A 22 -18.14 -2.01 -11.83
CA SER A 22 -17.41 -2.47 -13.02
C SER A 22 -15.91 -2.56 -12.70
N THR A 23 -15.42 -3.76 -12.36
CA THR A 23 -14.06 -3.98 -11.87
C THR A 23 -13.33 -5.14 -12.56
N PRO A 24 -13.28 -5.19 -13.91
CA PRO A 24 -12.86 -6.37 -14.66
C PRO A 24 -11.44 -6.88 -14.33
N ASN A 25 -10.54 -5.98 -13.91
CA ASN A 25 -9.19 -6.36 -13.48
C ASN A 25 -9.17 -6.98 -12.08
N LEU A 26 -9.99 -6.50 -11.14
CA LEU A 26 -10.08 -7.08 -9.80
C LEU A 26 -10.90 -8.37 -9.83
N ASP A 27 -11.95 -8.41 -10.64
CA ASP A 27 -12.79 -9.60 -10.83
C ASP A 27 -11.94 -10.78 -11.32
N ARG A 28 -11.05 -10.54 -12.29
CA ARG A 28 -10.07 -11.53 -12.75
C ARG A 28 -9.12 -12.02 -11.63
N GLN A 29 -8.77 -11.17 -10.66
CA GLN A 29 -7.93 -11.58 -9.54
C GLN A 29 -8.72 -12.44 -8.55
N VAL A 30 -9.99 -12.11 -8.31
CA VAL A 30 -10.90 -12.92 -7.49
C VAL A 30 -11.06 -14.33 -8.09
N GLU A 31 -11.30 -14.42 -9.40
CA GLU A 31 -11.47 -15.69 -10.12
C GLU A 31 -10.21 -16.59 -10.11
N ARG A 32 -9.02 -16.00 -10.10
CA ARG A 32 -7.73 -16.72 -10.16
C ARG A 32 -7.11 -16.95 -8.80
N GLY A 33 -7.67 -16.38 -7.75
CA GLY A 33 -7.08 -16.34 -6.41
C GLY A 33 -8.07 -16.80 -5.34
N ALA A 34 -7.89 -16.26 -4.13
CA ALA A 34 -8.79 -16.46 -3.01
C ALA A 34 -9.25 -15.09 -2.49
N ALA A 35 -10.55 -14.98 -2.19
CA ALA A 35 -11.14 -13.78 -1.62
C ALA A 35 -11.52 -14.02 -0.15
N TYR A 36 -11.09 -13.10 0.72
CA TYR A 36 -11.46 -13.10 2.14
C TYR A 36 -12.60 -12.10 2.35
N THR A 37 -13.82 -12.61 2.57
CA THR A 37 -15.04 -11.79 2.73
C THR A 37 -15.23 -11.22 4.14
N GLN A 38 -14.38 -11.62 5.08
CA GLN A 38 -14.38 -11.20 6.49
C GLN A 38 -12.98 -10.69 6.89
N CYS A 39 -12.40 -9.82 6.06
CA CYS A 39 -11.10 -9.20 6.30
C CYS A 39 -11.30 -7.78 6.82
N TYR A 40 -10.82 -7.50 8.04
CA TYR A 40 -11.05 -6.24 8.74
C TYR A 40 -9.75 -5.46 8.93
N THR A 41 -9.85 -4.13 8.97
CA THR A 41 -8.74 -3.24 9.32
C THR A 41 -8.58 -3.14 10.84
N ASP A 42 -7.34 -3.09 11.33
CA ASP A 42 -7.03 -2.90 12.75
C ASP A 42 -7.41 -1.50 13.29
N GLY A 43 -7.70 -0.55 12.39
CA GLY A 43 -8.16 0.78 12.76
C GLY A 43 -8.78 1.56 11.61
N ALA A 44 -9.59 2.56 11.95
CA ALA A 44 -10.27 3.42 10.98
C ALA A 44 -9.34 4.47 10.33
N SER A 45 -8.17 4.72 10.93
CA SER A 45 -7.14 5.58 10.34
C SER A 45 -6.21 4.78 9.45
N TYR A 46 -5.93 5.31 8.26
CA TYR A 46 -4.98 4.72 7.33
C TYR A 46 -3.57 4.58 7.93
N VAL A 47 -3.21 5.42 8.91
CA VAL A 47 -1.89 5.34 9.59
C VAL A 47 -1.82 4.09 10.44
N VAL A 48 -2.87 3.84 11.22
CA VAL A 48 -3.01 2.69 12.10
C VAL A 48 -3.09 1.40 11.26
N ALA A 49 -3.94 1.41 10.23
CA ALA A 49 -4.10 0.28 9.31
C ALA A 49 -2.78 -0.09 8.61
N ARG A 50 -2.04 0.91 8.10
CA ARG A 50 -0.73 0.67 7.47
C ARG A 50 0.30 0.21 8.50
N ALA A 51 0.35 0.81 9.69
CA ALA A 51 1.25 0.36 10.74
C ALA A 51 1.08 -1.13 11.05
N ALA A 52 -0.16 -1.56 11.26
CA ALA A 52 -0.47 -2.97 11.51
C ALA A 52 -0.14 -3.85 10.29
N MET A 53 -0.51 -3.44 9.07
CA MET A 53 -0.21 -4.18 7.84
C MET A 53 1.29 -4.41 7.60
N PHE A 54 2.14 -3.43 7.95
CA PHE A 54 3.58 -3.53 7.73
C PHE A 54 4.33 -4.21 8.87
N THR A 55 3.88 -4.03 10.11
CA THR A 55 4.54 -4.61 11.29
C THR A 55 3.99 -5.98 11.69
N GLY A 56 2.76 -6.30 11.30
CA GLY A 56 2.02 -7.47 11.79
C GLY A 56 1.59 -7.34 13.26
N MET A 57 1.63 -6.13 13.83
CA MET A 57 1.34 -5.86 15.23
C MET A 57 0.09 -5.01 15.39
N LEU A 58 -0.69 -5.30 16.44
CA LEU A 58 -1.86 -4.51 16.78
C LEU A 58 -1.48 -3.07 17.20
N PRO A 59 -2.42 -2.10 17.10
CA PRO A 59 -2.18 -0.72 17.50
C PRO A 59 -1.67 -0.55 18.94
N GLN A 60 -2.13 -1.41 19.86
CA GLN A 60 -1.71 -1.42 21.26
C GLN A 60 -0.22 -1.76 21.42
N ASN A 61 0.35 -2.56 20.51
CA ASN A 61 1.75 -2.98 20.55
C ASN A 61 2.66 -1.99 19.82
N THR A 62 2.14 -1.28 18.82
CA THR A 62 2.90 -0.28 18.05
C THR A 62 2.83 1.12 18.65
N GLY A 63 1.88 1.39 19.55
CA GLY A 63 1.62 2.73 20.11
C GLY A 63 0.96 3.70 19.12
N VAL A 64 0.51 3.20 17.97
CA VAL A 64 -0.07 4.01 16.89
C VAL A 64 -1.58 4.02 17.03
N SER A 65 -2.13 5.07 17.64
CA SER A 65 -3.58 5.22 17.85
C SER A 65 -4.24 6.30 17.00
N SER A 66 -3.44 7.13 16.31
CA SER A 66 -3.90 8.26 15.50
C SER A 66 -2.87 8.56 14.39
N PHE A 67 -2.76 9.80 13.93
CA PHE A 67 -1.84 10.26 12.88
C PHE A 67 -0.37 10.40 13.35
N ASN A 68 0.04 9.65 14.37
CA ASN A 68 1.39 9.69 14.92
C ASN A 68 2.39 8.99 14.00
N GLN A 69 3.66 9.38 14.07
CA GLN A 69 4.75 8.72 13.36
C GLN A 69 5.01 7.32 13.94
N TRP A 70 5.24 6.33 13.08
CA TRP A 70 5.44 4.93 13.49
C TRP A 70 6.69 4.26 12.90
N ALA A 71 7.68 5.06 12.53
CA ALA A 71 8.93 4.64 11.88
C ALA A 71 9.87 3.74 12.72
N CYS A 72 9.57 3.54 14.01
CA CYS A 72 10.50 2.89 14.94
C CYS A 72 10.39 1.35 14.98
N HIS A 73 9.43 0.76 14.28
CA HIS A 73 9.20 -0.69 14.33
C HIS A 73 9.73 -1.41 13.09
N ARG A 74 10.30 -2.60 13.31
CA ARG A 74 10.66 -3.54 12.24
C ARG A 74 9.41 -3.93 11.45
N THR A 75 9.53 -3.96 10.12
CA THR A 75 8.44 -4.33 9.20
C THR A 75 8.87 -5.47 8.29
N TRP A 76 7.91 -6.17 7.67
CA TRP A 76 8.25 -7.22 6.70
C TRP A 76 9.06 -6.70 5.49
N VAL A 77 9.01 -5.40 5.20
CA VAL A 77 9.85 -4.78 4.16
C VAL A 77 11.33 -4.84 4.53
N HIS A 78 11.67 -4.65 5.81
CA HIS A 78 13.05 -4.82 6.30
C HIS A 78 13.52 -6.26 6.11
N ASP A 79 12.61 -7.22 6.31
CA ASP A 79 12.91 -8.65 6.24
C ASP A 79 13.17 -9.08 4.81
N LEU A 80 12.33 -8.60 3.88
CA LEU A 80 12.51 -8.79 2.45
C LEU A 80 13.78 -8.13 1.90
N LYS A 81 14.22 -7.00 2.47
CA LYS A 81 15.52 -6.40 2.10
C LYS A 81 16.69 -7.26 2.55
N ARG A 82 16.60 -7.85 3.75
CA ARG A 82 17.67 -8.69 4.31
C ARG A 82 17.89 -9.98 3.52
N THR A 83 16.87 -10.48 2.80
CA THR A 83 17.01 -11.66 1.93
C THR A 83 17.69 -11.37 0.60
N GLY A 84 18.14 -10.13 0.34
CA GLY A 84 18.83 -9.75 -0.90
C GLY A 84 17.93 -9.77 -2.15
N SER A 85 16.63 -9.89 -1.95
CA SER A 85 15.65 -9.92 -3.03
C SER A 85 15.44 -8.48 -3.52
N GLY A 86 15.67 -8.21 -4.81
CA GLY A 86 15.61 -6.89 -5.45
C GLY A 86 14.21 -6.28 -5.52
N HIS A 87 13.55 -6.15 -4.37
CA HIS A 87 12.20 -5.65 -4.23
C HIS A 87 12.19 -4.12 -4.37
N LYS A 88 11.48 -3.65 -5.39
CA LYS A 88 11.21 -2.23 -5.58
C LYS A 88 9.94 -1.86 -4.80
N VAL A 89 10.10 -1.10 -3.72
CA VAL A 89 8.99 -0.47 -3.01
C VAL A 89 8.85 0.94 -3.58
N TRP A 90 7.74 1.23 -4.25
CA TRP A 90 7.49 2.48 -4.96
C TRP A 90 6.52 3.38 -4.19
N PRO A 91 6.61 4.70 -4.37
CA PRO A 91 7.28 5.65 -3.49
C PRO A 91 6.42 6.05 -2.26
N LEU A 92 5.69 5.10 -1.66
CA LEU A 92 5.01 5.41 -0.41
C LEU A 92 5.96 5.30 0.78
N MET A 93 6.86 4.32 0.82
CA MET A 93 7.81 4.12 1.93
C MET A 93 9.16 4.80 1.65
N PRO A 94 9.74 5.55 2.61
CA PRO A 94 11.16 5.89 2.62
C PRO A 94 12.03 4.65 2.46
N GLU A 95 13.17 4.81 1.78
CA GLU A 95 14.14 3.73 1.55
C GLU A 95 14.68 3.12 2.85
N ASP A 96 14.56 3.82 3.97
CA ASP A 96 15.01 3.37 5.29
C ASP A 96 13.92 2.58 6.05
N GLY A 97 12.75 2.34 5.43
CA GLY A 97 11.61 1.75 6.11
C GLY A 97 10.89 2.70 7.07
N GLY A 98 11.18 4.00 6.97
CA GLY A 98 10.56 5.05 7.79
C GLY A 98 9.07 5.25 7.54
N CYS A 99 8.44 6.08 8.38
CA CYS A 99 7.00 6.32 8.34
C CYS A 99 6.59 7.05 7.05
N LEU A 100 5.44 6.65 6.48
CA LEU A 100 4.69 7.34 5.41
C LEU A 100 4.32 8.81 5.75
N HIS A 101 4.61 9.26 6.97
CA HIS A 101 4.33 10.59 7.53
C HIS A 101 5.56 11.30 8.07
N HIS A 102 6.71 11.00 7.47
CA HIS A 102 7.87 11.84 7.67
C HIS A 102 7.68 13.15 6.91
N ARG A 103 7.10 14.17 7.56
CA ARG A 103 7.24 15.56 7.11
C ARG A 103 8.68 15.97 7.39
N THR A 104 9.56 15.86 6.40
CA THR A 104 10.79 16.66 6.43
C THR A 104 10.36 18.13 6.46
N LYS A 105 10.91 18.93 7.38
CA LYS A 105 10.62 20.37 7.52
C LYS A 105 10.94 21.21 6.25
N SER A 106 11.36 20.58 5.17
CA SER A 106 11.85 21.20 3.93
C SER A 106 11.15 20.71 2.64
N ALA A 107 10.12 19.85 2.72
CA ALA A 107 9.40 19.43 1.52
C ALA A 107 8.25 20.40 1.21
N PRO A 108 8.18 20.99 0.00
CA PRO A 108 7.06 21.86 -0.40
C PRO A 108 5.73 21.07 -0.42
N ASP A 109 4.62 21.78 -0.18
CA ASP A 109 3.25 21.27 0.09
C ASP A 109 2.56 20.49 -1.06
N THR A 110 3.32 19.84 -1.95
CA THR A 110 2.78 19.09 -3.08
C THR A 110 3.12 17.61 -2.99
N TRP A 111 2.18 16.86 -2.40
CA TRP A 111 2.19 15.39 -2.28
C TRP A 111 2.16 14.64 -3.62
N PHE A 112 2.03 15.37 -4.74
CA PHE A 112 2.02 14.83 -6.10
C PHE A 112 2.83 15.75 -7.02
N VAL A 113 4.16 15.60 -7.05
CA VAL A 113 4.97 16.09 -8.17
C VAL A 113 4.87 15.05 -9.29
N PRO A 114 4.24 15.34 -10.45
CA PRO A 114 4.17 14.37 -11.53
C PRO A 114 5.58 14.15 -12.08
N LYS A 115 6.15 12.95 -11.89
CA LYS A 115 7.31 12.54 -12.65
C LYS A 115 6.81 12.05 -14.01
N ARG A 116 6.96 12.87 -15.04
CA ARG A 116 6.64 12.51 -16.43
C ARG A 116 7.39 11.21 -16.78
N ILE A 117 6.66 10.13 -17.04
CA ILE A 117 7.23 8.88 -17.56
C ILE A 117 7.74 9.21 -18.98
N PRO A 118 9.02 9.00 -19.31
CA PRO A 118 9.48 9.18 -20.68
C PRO A 118 8.66 8.27 -21.61
N SER A 119 8.11 8.85 -22.67
CA SER A 119 7.38 8.11 -23.70
C SER A 119 8.25 6.98 -24.23
N LEU A 120 7.78 5.74 -24.13
CA LEU A 120 8.34 4.60 -24.87
C LEU A 120 8.21 4.93 -26.36
N SER A 121 9.31 5.28 -27.00
CA SER A 121 9.44 5.30 -28.46
C SER A 121 9.23 3.88 -28.96
N ALA A 122 8.14 3.69 -29.69
CA ALA A 122 7.85 2.46 -30.41
C ALA A 122 8.77 2.39 -31.64
N GLU A 123 9.91 1.70 -31.50
CA GLU A 123 10.63 1.16 -32.64
C GLU A 123 10.64 -0.37 -32.52
N GLY A 124 9.80 -1.00 -33.35
CA GLY A 124 9.83 -2.45 -33.56
C GLY A 124 10.78 -2.79 -34.71
N PRO A 125 11.47 -3.94 -34.67
CA PRO A 125 12.35 -4.35 -35.76
C PRO A 125 11.54 -4.80 -36.98
N THR A 126 11.98 -4.34 -38.16
CA THR A 126 11.59 -4.79 -39.51
C THR A 126 12.08 -6.21 -39.80
#